data_AF-A0A2E1BJY0-F1
#
_entry.id   AF-A0A2E1BJY0-F1
#
_cell.length_a   1.000
_cell.length_b   1.000
_cell.length_c   1.000
_cell.angle_alpha   90.00
_cell.angle_beta   90.00
_cell.angle_gamma   90.00
#
_symmetry.space_group_name_H-M   'P 1'
#
loop_
_entity.id
_entity.type
_entity.pdbx_description
1 polymer ?
#
loop_
_entity_poly.entity_id
_entity_poly.type
_entity_poly.pdbx_seq_one_letter_code
_entity_poly.pdbx_strand_id
1 'polypeptide(L)' 'NVLALGAVQTKMLEKAFPGYKAPCSAGEMAKYIYNFSLKTNSLSNGGVILVSDITPKR' A
#
# COMPACT_ATOMS: atom_id res chain seq x y z
N ASN A 1 4.09 7.79 11.28
CA ASN A 1 3.79 6.39 10.90
C ASN A 1 4.21 6.14 9.48
N VAL A 2 4.57 4.91 9.17
CA VAL A 2 4.90 4.47 7.82
C VAL A 2 3.85 3.45 7.39
N LEU A 3 3.27 3.63 6.20
CA LEU A 3 2.35 2.66 5.61
C LEU A 3 3.12 1.78 4.61
N ALA A 4 3.26 0.50 4.92
CA ALA A 4 3.80 -0.48 3.99
C ALA A 4 2.66 -0.97 3.08
N LEU A 5 2.50 -0.29 1.95
CA LEU A 5 1.40 -0.48 0.98
C LEU A 5 1.52 -1.79 0.17
N GLY A 6 2.74 -2.34 0.08
CA GLY A 6 3.07 -3.51 -0.73
C GLY A 6 2.78 -3.35 -2.23
N ALA A 7 2.30 -4.41 -2.86
CA ALA A 7 2.11 -4.48 -4.30
C ALA A 7 0.85 -3.70 -4.76
N VAL A 8 1.06 -2.49 -5.26
CA VAL A 8 0.01 -1.63 -5.81
C VAL A 8 0.29 -1.35 -7.28
N GLN A 9 -0.73 -1.49 -8.13
CA GLN A 9 -0.62 -1.27 -9.58
C GLN A 9 -0.33 0.20 -9.88
N THR A 10 0.94 0.56 -9.90
CA THR A 10 1.45 1.92 -10.16
C THR A 10 2.45 1.89 -11.30
N LYS A 11 2.66 3.06 -11.93
CA LYS A 11 3.70 3.23 -12.96
C LYS A 11 5.09 2.84 -12.46
N MET A 12 5.37 2.99 -11.15
CA MET A 12 6.63 2.57 -10.56
C MET A 12 6.75 1.04 -10.53
N LEU A 13 5.70 0.35 -10.09
CA LEU A 13 5.69 -1.11 -10.03
C LEU A 13 5.81 -1.74 -11.42
N GLU A 14 5.09 -1.20 -12.40
CA GLU A 14 5.16 -1.67 -13.80
C GLU A 14 6.57 -1.50 -14.40
N LYS A 15 7.29 -0.43 -14.04
CA LYS A 15 8.67 -0.22 -14.49
C LYS A 15 9.65 -1.15 -13.79
N ALA A 16 9.45 -1.42 -12.50
CA ALA A 16 10.31 -2.30 -11.72
C ALA A 16 10.11 -3.78 -12.06
N PHE A 17 8.86 -4.18 -12.32
CA PHE A 17 8.46 -5.55 -12.64
C PHE A 17 7.45 -5.57 -13.81
N PRO A 18 7.94 -5.49 -15.06
CA PRO A 18 7.07 -5.49 -16.24
C PRO A 18 6.24 -6.77 -16.32
N GLY A 19 4.93 -6.64 -16.55
CA GLY A 19 4.00 -7.77 -16.66
C GLY A 19 3.49 -8.33 -15.32
N TYR A 20 3.98 -7.83 -14.18
CA TYR A 20 3.43 -8.17 -12.88
C TYR A 20 2.09 -7.45 -12.65
N LYS A 21 1.05 -8.21 -12.33
CA LYS A 21 -0.27 -7.68 -11.96
C LYS A 21 -0.38 -7.63 -10.44
N ALA A 22 -0.39 -6.41 -9.90
CA ALA A 22 -0.67 -6.21 -8.49
C ALA A 22 -2.14 -6.54 -8.18
N PRO A 23 -2.44 -7.02 -6.96
CA PRO A 23 -3.79 -7.34 -6.54
C PRO A 23 -4.63 -6.14 -6.10
N CYS A 24 -4.01 -4.96 -5.95
CA CYS A 24 -4.70 -3.72 -5.59
C CYS A 24 -4.40 -2.62 -6.60
N SER A 25 -5.44 -1.88 -6.99
CA SER A 25 -5.31 -0.73 -7.86
C SER A 25 -4.85 0.53 -7.10
N ALA A 26 -4.24 1.47 -7.80
CA ALA A 26 -3.84 2.75 -7.21
C ALA A 26 -5.01 3.54 -6.60
N GLY A 27 -6.22 3.44 -7.19
CA GLY A 27 -7.41 4.13 -6.70
C GLY A 27 -7.93 3.56 -5.37
N GLU A 28 -7.95 2.23 -5.24
CA GLU A 28 -8.31 1.56 -3.99
C GLU A 28 -7.32 1.91 -2.87
N MET A 29 -6.02 1.91 -3.18
CA MET A 29 -5.01 2.29 -2.21
C MET A 29 -5.12 3.77 -1.79
N ALA A 30 -5.42 4.67 -2.73
CA ALA A 30 -5.66 6.08 -2.41
C ALA A 30 -6.86 6.26 -1.46
N LYS A 31 -7.95 5.52 -1.69
CA LYS A 31 -9.12 5.52 -0.80
C LYS A 31 -8.78 4.96 0.58
N TYR A 32 -7.96 3.92 0.66
CA TYR A 32 -7.46 3.39 1.93
C TYR A 32 -6.66 4.44 2.70
N ILE A 33 -5.67 5.07 2.06
CA ILE A 33 -4.83 6.10 2.70
C ILE A 33 -5.70 7.27 3.18
N TYR A 34 -6.64 7.73 2.35
CA TYR A 34 -7.57 8.81 2.72
C TYR A 34 -8.39 8.46 3.97
N ASN A 35 -9.01 7.26 3.98
CA ASN A 35 -9.77 6.80 5.13
C ASN A 35 -8.89 6.60 6.37
N PHE A 36 -7.67 6.11 6.20
CA PHE A 36 -6.70 5.96 7.28
C PHE A 36 -6.37 7.31 7.90
N SER A 37 -6.07 8.33 7.10
CA SER A 37 -5.78 9.68 7.58
C SER A 37 -6.95 10.33 8.33
N LEU A 38 -8.21 10.04 7.94
CA LEU A 38 -9.39 10.59 8.61
C LEU A 38 -9.78 9.83 9.88
N LYS A 39 -9.61 8.50 9.90
CA LYS A 39 -10.06 7.66 11.01
C LYS A 39 -8.98 7.43 12.07
N THR A 40 -7.72 7.52 11.69
CA THR A 40 -6.58 7.21 12.57
C THR A 40 -5.93 8.51 13.04
N ASN A 41 -6.59 9.20 13.99
CA ASN A 41 -6.07 10.41 14.63
C ASN A 41 -5.35 10.13 15.97
N SER A 42 -5.25 8.85 16.39
CA SER A 42 -4.92 8.50 17.77
C SER A 42 -3.98 7.30 17.95
N LEU A 43 -3.67 6.54 16.90
CA LEU A 43 -2.93 5.29 17.04
C LEU A 43 -1.51 5.42 16.49
N SER A 44 -0.59 5.49 17.45
CA SER A 44 0.85 5.22 17.33
C SER A 44 1.67 6.35 16.71
N ASN A 45 2.72 6.77 17.41
CA ASN A 45 3.78 7.62 16.85
C ASN A 45 4.95 6.73 16.44
N GLY A 46 5.34 6.78 15.16
CA GLY A 46 6.54 6.10 14.66
C GLY A 46 6.38 4.61 14.32
N GLY A 47 5.15 4.09 14.24
CA GLY A 47 4.90 2.69 13.89
C GLY A 47 4.93 2.42 12.37
N VAL A 48 5.35 1.21 11.99
CA VAL A 48 5.18 0.65 10.64
C VAL A 48 3.86 -0.12 10.61
N ILE A 49 2.96 0.27 9.71
CA ILE A 49 1.63 -0.33 9.54
C ILE A 49 1.63 -1.10 8.22
N LEU A 50 1.49 -2.42 8.31
CA LEU A 50 1.37 -3.31 7.16
C LEU A 50 -0.05 -3.21 6.59
N VAL A 51 -0.17 -2.70 5.37
CA VAL A 51 -1.46 -2.51 4.69
C VAL A 51 -1.80 -3.70 3.79
N SER A 52 -0.78 -4.45 3.34
CA SER A 52 -0.96 -5.63 2.49
C SER A 52 -0.02 -6.75 2.93
N ASP A 53 -0.52 -7.99 2.94
CA ASP A 53 0.18 -9.16 3.46
C ASP A 53 0.71 -10.09 2.36
N ILE A 54 1.34 -9.52 1.35
CA ILE A 54 1.74 -10.24 0.13
C ILE A 54 3.17 -9.89 -0.25
N THR A 55 4.10 -10.58 0.41
CA THR A 55 5.42 -10.83 -0.17
C THR A 55 5.20 -11.71 -1.41
N PRO A 56 5.60 -11.29 -2.62
CA PRO A 56 5.51 -12.14 -3.80
C PRO A 56 6.34 -13.40 -3.53
N LYS A 57 5.71 -14.58 -3.51
CA LYS A 57 6.46 -15.84 -3.40
C LYS A 57 7.29 -16.00 -4.67
N ARG A 58 8.58 -16.26 -4.44
CA ARG A 58 9.63 -16.42 -5.45
C ARG A 58 9.32 -17.53 -6.45
#